data_AF-A0A8T9C3M8-F1
#
_entry.id   AF-A0A8T9C3M8-F1
#
_cell.length_a   1.000
_cell.length_b   1.000
_cell.length_c   1.000
_cell.angle_alpha   90.00
_cell.angle_beta   90.00
_cell.angle_gamma   90.00
#
_symmetry.space_group_name_H-M   'P 1'
#
loop_
_entity.id
_entity.type
_entity.pdbx_description
1 polymer ?
#
loop_
_entity_poly.entity_id
_entity_poly.type
_entity_poly.pdbx_seq_one_letter_code
_entity_poly.pdbx_strand_id
1 'polypeptide(L)'
;HQTSSTAADMEEFEYTLDNEQQFWDGELTPPWRKLDDIVSAKCPSHQLIDNALRSYLHFTTKFKDEYVNSEYDIARCSQKLLQSELFNANKDYVRIQIIYSLLQEDEYATLHFIASFLLFDGREDEATFEKMNLEGCFPRLLELVKQGKKDDARLHRMLLELLYEMSRMQRLSAEELGQVDDDFVIYLFEMIEELSDDVDDPYHYPIIRVLLVLNEQWMVTSASSPIDSKTPPLTNRVIKILSLQGSRYMTFGENIILLLNRETETSLQLLILKLLY
;
A
#
# COMPACT_ATOMS: atom_id res chain seq x y z
N HIS A 1 -21.65 -46.96 -23.78
CA HIS A 1 -21.92 -46.11 -22.60
C HIS A 1 -20.72 -45.20 -22.40
N GLN A 2 -20.85 -43.97 -22.89
CA GLN A 2 -19.87 -42.89 -22.79
C GLN A 2 -20.64 -41.61 -22.47
N THR A 3 -19.93 -40.61 -21.97
CA THR A 3 -20.33 -39.23 -21.60
C THR A 3 -20.85 -39.09 -20.15
N SER A 4 -20.46 -38.09 -19.36
CA SER A 4 -19.48 -37.01 -19.57
C SER A 4 -19.02 -36.48 -18.21
N SER A 5 -17.72 -36.16 -18.15
CA SER A 5 -17.10 -35.22 -17.22
C SER A 5 -17.65 -33.82 -17.52
N THR A 6 -17.95 -33.04 -16.49
CA THR A 6 -18.18 -31.59 -16.58
C THR A 6 -17.07 -30.90 -15.81
N ALA A 7 -15.93 -30.72 -16.48
CA ALA A 7 -15.07 -29.58 -16.22
C ALA A 7 -15.77 -28.37 -16.86
N ALA A 8 -16.04 -27.35 -16.06
CA ALA A 8 -16.47 -26.06 -16.59
C ALA A 8 -15.24 -25.39 -17.17
N ASP A 9 -15.06 -25.52 -18.48
CA ASP A 9 -14.08 -24.77 -19.25
C ASP A 9 -14.42 -23.27 -19.11
N MET A 10 -13.53 -22.52 -18.45
CA MET A 10 -13.49 -21.06 -18.55
C MET A 10 -12.98 -20.75 -19.96
N GLU A 11 -13.88 -20.37 -20.86
CA GLU A 11 -13.50 -19.86 -22.19
C GLU A 11 -12.63 -18.60 -22.01
N GLU A 12 -11.35 -18.75 -22.31
CA GLU A 12 -10.36 -17.69 -22.40
C GLU A 12 -10.63 -16.88 -23.68
N PHE A 13 -11.56 -15.93 -23.62
CA PHE A 13 -11.76 -14.99 -24.72
C PHE A 13 -10.59 -14.00 -24.77
N GLU A 14 -9.73 -14.13 -25.79
CA GLU A 14 -8.84 -13.06 -26.23
C GLU A 14 -9.71 -11.88 -26.71
N TYR A 15 -9.65 -10.77 -25.98
CA TYR A 15 -10.29 -9.51 -26.38
C TYR A 15 -9.22 -8.57 -26.92
N THR A 16 -9.43 -8.07 -28.13
CA THR A 16 -8.74 -6.89 -28.67
C THR A 16 -9.65 -5.69 -28.45
N LEU A 17 -9.19 -4.63 -27.77
CA LEU A 17 -9.91 -3.36 -27.75
C LEU A 17 -9.07 -2.29 -28.44
N ASP A 18 -9.75 -1.30 -29.01
CA ASP A 18 -9.12 -0.37 -29.95
C ASP A 18 -8.73 0.98 -29.29
N ASN A 19 -9.27 1.36 -28.11
CA ASN A 19 -8.86 2.59 -27.37
C ASN A 19 -9.30 2.69 -25.88
N GLU A 20 -8.70 3.65 -25.17
CA GLU A 20 -8.96 4.00 -23.75
C GLU A 20 -10.39 4.51 -23.45
N GLN A 21 -11.03 5.24 -24.37
CA GLN A 21 -12.40 5.75 -24.18
C GLN A 21 -13.45 4.63 -24.25
N GLN A 22 -13.23 3.62 -25.09
CA GLN A 22 -14.07 2.42 -25.19
C GLN A 22 -13.95 1.55 -23.96
N PHE A 23 -12.77 1.54 -23.34
CA PHE A 23 -12.64 1.11 -21.96
C PHE A 23 -13.57 2.04 -21.14
N TRP A 24 -13.17 3.23 -20.73
CA TRP A 24 -13.82 3.92 -19.60
C TRP A 24 -15.29 4.37 -19.75
N ASP A 25 -15.77 4.71 -20.95
CA ASP A 25 -17.02 5.47 -21.18
C ASP A 25 -18.02 4.77 -22.13
N GLY A 26 -17.68 3.59 -22.67
CA GLY A 26 -18.53 2.93 -23.65
C GLY A 26 -19.73 2.20 -23.03
N GLU A 27 -20.95 2.72 -23.23
CA GLU A 27 -22.22 2.00 -23.00
C GLU A 27 -22.35 0.71 -23.84
N LEU A 28 -21.40 0.40 -24.72
CA LEU A 28 -21.41 -0.74 -25.65
C LEU A 28 -20.12 -1.57 -25.66
N THR A 29 -19.13 -1.31 -24.79
CA THR A 29 -17.84 -2.03 -24.82
C THR A 29 -17.62 -2.97 -23.62
N PRO A 30 -17.13 -4.21 -23.85
CA PRO A 30 -17.26 -5.34 -22.91
C PRO A 30 -16.32 -5.42 -21.69
N PRO A 31 -15.13 -4.81 -21.59
CA PRO A 31 -14.21 -5.13 -20.50
C PRO A 31 -14.72 -4.69 -19.13
N TRP A 32 -15.20 -3.46 -19.01
CA TRP A 32 -15.63 -2.95 -17.71
C TRP A 32 -16.97 -3.43 -17.24
N ARG A 33 -17.87 -3.75 -18.17
CA ARG A 33 -19.08 -4.50 -17.82
C ARG A 33 -18.72 -5.83 -17.20
N LYS A 34 -17.69 -6.49 -17.71
CA LYS A 34 -17.19 -7.72 -17.09
C LYS A 34 -16.64 -7.47 -15.69
N LEU A 35 -15.93 -6.36 -15.46
CA LEU A 35 -15.52 -5.98 -14.10
C LEU A 35 -16.73 -5.73 -13.18
N ASP A 36 -17.76 -5.04 -13.66
CA ASP A 36 -19.01 -4.82 -12.95
C ASP A 36 -19.75 -6.13 -12.65
N ASP A 37 -19.79 -7.05 -13.61
CA ASP A 37 -20.38 -8.38 -13.46
C ASP A 37 -19.61 -9.22 -12.42
N ILE A 38 -18.26 -9.13 -12.42
CA ILE A 38 -17.40 -9.82 -11.45
C ILE A 38 -17.69 -9.31 -10.04
N VAL A 39 -17.66 -7.98 -9.83
CA VAL A 39 -17.85 -7.41 -8.48
C VAL A 39 -19.31 -7.42 -8.03
N SER A 40 -20.27 -7.56 -8.95
CA SER A 40 -21.70 -7.69 -8.63
C SER A 40 -22.17 -9.15 -8.53
N ALA A 41 -21.25 -10.12 -8.66
CA ALA A 41 -21.60 -11.53 -8.61
C ALA A 41 -22.16 -11.93 -7.23
N LYS A 42 -23.32 -12.61 -7.24
CA LYS A 42 -23.89 -13.18 -6.01
C LYS A 42 -23.05 -14.37 -5.56
N CYS A 43 -22.33 -14.20 -4.47
CA CYS A 43 -21.42 -15.21 -3.92
C CYS A 43 -21.96 -15.76 -2.59
N PRO A 44 -22.82 -16.80 -2.59
CA PRO A 44 -23.38 -17.37 -1.36
C PRO A 44 -22.37 -18.18 -0.53
N SER A 45 -21.15 -18.41 -1.03
CA SER A 45 -20.09 -19.14 -0.34
C SER A 45 -18.75 -18.42 -0.46
N HIS A 46 -17.90 -18.63 0.53
CA HIS A 46 -16.53 -18.11 0.56
C HIS A 46 -15.72 -18.49 -0.69
N GLN A 47 -15.86 -19.73 -1.18
CA GLN A 47 -15.21 -20.17 -2.42
C GLN A 47 -15.60 -19.32 -3.64
N LEU A 48 -16.86 -18.91 -3.74
CA LEU A 48 -17.32 -18.06 -4.84
C LEU A 48 -16.81 -16.63 -4.69
N ILE A 49 -16.68 -16.13 -3.46
CA ILE A 49 -16.02 -14.84 -3.19
C ILE A 49 -14.56 -14.91 -3.64
N ASP A 50 -13.83 -15.95 -3.25
CA ASP A 50 -12.42 -16.13 -3.64
C ASP A 50 -12.26 -16.16 -5.17
N ASN A 51 -13.16 -16.86 -5.87
CA ASN A 51 -13.16 -16.91 -7.34
C ASN A 51 -13.43 -15.53 -7.95
N ALA A 52 -14.36 -14.75 -7.38
CA ALA A 52 -14.66 -13.40 -7.83
C ALA A 52 -13.46 -12.46 -7.59
N LEU A 53 -12.80 -12.54 -6.43
CA LEU A 53 -11.61 -11.73 -6.13
C LEU A 53 -10.42 -12.09 -7.03
N ARG A 54 -10.19 -13.38 -7.30
CA ARG A 54 -9.17 -13.81 -8.28
C ARG A 54 -9.49 -13.30 -9.67
N SER A 55 -10.76 -13.37 -10.08
CA SER A 55 -11.21 -12.86 -11.38
C SER A 55 -11.04 -11.35 -11.49
N TYR A 56 -11.35 -10.62 -10.41
CA TYR A 56 -11.14 -9.17 -10.30
C TYR A 56 -9.67 -8.82 -10.49
N LEU A 57 -8.78 -9.42 -9.68
CA LEU A 57 -7.35 -9.15 -9.74
C LEU A 57 -6.77 -9.52 -11.11
N HIS A 58 -7.06 -10.73 -11.62
CA HIS A 58 -6.60 -11.15 -12.93
C HIS A 58 -7.09 -10.22 -14.06
N PHE A 59 -8.33 -9.76 -13.97
CA PHE A 59 -8.89 -8.85 -14.95
C PHE A 59 -8.17 -7.48 -14.90
N THR A 60 -8.02 -6.89 -13.72
CA THR A 60 -7.40 -5.56 -13.59
C THR A 60 -5.91 -5.59 -13.95
N THR A 61 -5.23 -6.71 -13.71
CA THR A 61 -3.80 -6.86 -14.04
C THR A 61 -3.58 -7.09 -15.52
N LYS A 62 -4.40 -7.94 -16.16
CA LYS A 62 -4.33 -8.22 -17.61
C LYS A 62 -4.40 -6.94 -18.46
N PHE A 63 -5.22 -5.98 -18.05
CA PHE A 63 -5.44 -4.73 -18.78
C PHE A 63 -4.64 -3.55 -18.22
N LYS A 64 -3.72 -3.79 -17.26
CA LYS A 64 -2.98 -2.72 -16.58
C LYS A 64 -2.18 -1.88 -17.56
N ASP A 65 -1.37 -2.52 -18.39
CA ASP A 65 -0.44 -1.83 -19.30
C ASP A 65 -1.14 -1.23 -20.53
N GLU A 66 -2.33 -1.73 -20.88
CA GLU A 66 -3.04 -1.33 -22.09
C GLU A 66 -3.99 -0.16 -21.82
N TYR A 67 -4.59 -0.10 -20.63
CA TYR A 67 -5.67 0.85 -20.37
C TYR A 67 -5.70 1.48 -18.97
N VAL A 68 -4.85 1.04 -18.04
CA VAL A 68 -4.75 1.59 -16.68
C VAL A 68 -3.49 2.44 -16.60
N ASN A 69 -3.54 3.59 -17.29
CA ASN A 69 -2.37 4.41 -17.57
C ASN A 69 -2.10 5.47 -16.48
N SER A 70 -3.03 5.68 -15.55
CA SER A 70 -2.89 6.67 -14.47
C SER A 70 -3.18 6.13 -13.06
N GLU A 71 -2.72 6.84 -12.03
CA GLU A 71 -3.12 6.56 -10.63
C GLU A 71 -4.63 6.68 -10.43
N TYR A 72 -5.30 7.55 -11.20
CA TYR A 72 -6.75 7.71 -11.19
C TYR A 72 -7.48 6.45 -11.66
N ASP A 73 -6.95 5.79 -12.69
CA ASP A 73 -7.52 4.55 -13.25
C ASP A 73 -7.47 3.41 -12.25
N ILE A 74 -6.35 3.28 -11.54
CA ILE A 74 -6.16 2.29 -10.47
C ILE A 74 -7.15 2.57 -9.33
N ALA A 75 -7.27 3.83 -8.92
CA ALA A 75 -8.25 4.23 -7.92
C ALA A 75 -9.69 3.92 -8.36
N ARG A 76 -10.02 4.12 -9.63
CA ARG A 76 -11.34 3.80 -10.18
C ARG A 76 -11.65 2.29 -10.14
N CYS A 77 -10.67 1.44 -10.44
CA CYS A 77 -10.80 -0.01 -10.27
C CYS A 77 -11.07 -0.40 -8.81
N SER A 78 -10.25 0.11 -7.88
CA SER A 78 -10.42 -0.16 -6.45
C SER A 78 -11.78 0.32 -5.92
N GLN A 79 -12.23 1.50 -6.35
CA GLN A 79 -13.53 2.04 -5.99
C GLN A 79 -14.70 1.17 -6.47
N LYS A 80 -14.60 0.53 -7.64
CA LYS A 80 -15.63 -0.40 -8.11
C LYS A 80 -15.79 -1.58 -7.16
N LEU A 81 -14.69 -2.18 -6.68
CA LEU A 81 -14.77 -3.26 -5.69
C LEU A 81 -15.32 -2.74 -4.35
N LEU A 82 -14.86 -1.58 -3.87
CA LEU A 82 -15.32 -0.98 -2.61
C LEU A 82 -16.80 -0.63 -2.60
N GLN A 83 -17.35 -0.22 -3.74
CA GLN A 83 -18.77 0.15 -3.87
C GLN A 83 -19.67 -1.05 -4.23
N SER A 84 -19.08 -2.22 -4.48
CA SER A 84 -19.82 -3.40 -4.93
C SER A 84 -20.70 -4.03 -3.85
N GLU A 85 -21.75 -4.75 -4.27
CA GLU A 85 -22.55 -5.59 -3.36
C GLU A 85 -21.72 -6.71 -2.75
N LEU A 86 -20.76 -7.27 -3.51
CA LEU A 86 -19.86 -8.33 -3.06
C LEU A 86 -19.08 -7.89 -1.81
N PHE A 87 -18.47 -6.70 -1.86
CA PHE A 87 -17.73 -6.17 -0.73
C PHE A 87 -18.67 -5.78 0.41
N ASN A 88 -19.74 -5.03 0.14
CA ASN A 88 -20.66 -4.57 1.18
C ASN A 88 -21.30 -5.70 1.99
N ALA A 89 -21.61 -6.83 1.35
CA ALA A 89 -22.17 -8.00 2.02
C ALA A 89 -21.12 -8.85 2.78
N ASN A 90 -19.83 -8.73 2.45
CA ASN A 90 -18.78 -9.64 2.92
C ASN A 90 -17.48 -8.92 3.36
N LYS A 91 -17.58 -7.67 3.84
CA LYS A 91 -16.43 -6.77 4.11
C LYS A 91 -15.28 -7.45 4.83
N ASP A 92 -15.60 -8.11 5.95
CA ASP A 92 -14.58 -8.72 6.79
C ASP A 92 -13.81 -9.84 6.11
N TYR A 93 -14.51 -10.67 5.35
CA TYR A 93 -13.91 -11.79 4.63
C TYR A 93 -13.10 -11.30 3.43
N VAL A 94 -13.62 -10.35 2.66
CA VAL A 94 -12.91 -9.76 1.51
C VAL A 94 -11.60 -9.10 1.97
N ARG A 95 -11.63 -8.32 3.07
CA ARG A 95 -10.42 -7.73 3.66
C ARG A 95 -9.37 -8.79 3.95
N ILE A 96 -9.75 -9.88 4.63
CA ILE A 96 -8.82 -10.96 4.97
C ILE A 96 -8.23 -11.60 3.72
N GLN A 97 -9.02 -11.81 2.66
CA GLN A 97 -8.53 -12.41 1.42
C GLN A 97 -7.57 -11.49 0.67
N ILE A 98 -7.86 -10.18 0.61
CA ILE A 98 -6.95 -9.22 -0.01
C ILE A 98 -5.66 -9.07 0.80
N ILE A 99 -5.73 -9.11 2.14
CA ILE A 99 -4.57 -9.15 3.02
C ILE A 99 -3.72 -10.40 2.75
N TYR A 100 -4.32 -11.59 2.69
CA TYR A 100 -3.58 -12.81 2.36
C TYR A 100 -3.01 -12.78 0.94
N SER A 101 -3.67 -12.10 0.01
CA SER A 101 -3.13 -11.85 -1.32
C SER A 101 -1.88 -10.96 -1.25
N LEU A 102 -1.88 -9.87 -0.46
CA LEU A 102 -0.70 -9.02 -0.25
C LEU A 102 0.50 -9.80 0.30
N LEU A 103 0.24 -10.71 1.25
CA LEU A 103 1.28 -11.50 1.91
C LEU A 103 1.92 -12.55 1.00
N GLN A 104 1.24 -12.97 -0.07
CA GLN A 104 1.66 -14.08 -0.92
C GLN A 104 2.01 -13.67 -2.36
N GLU A 105 1.57 -12.48 -2.80
CA GLU A 105 1.72 -12.03 -4.18
C GLU A 105 3.08 -11.37 -4.41
N ASP A 106 3.75 -11.75 -5.50
CA ASP A 106 5.02 -11.19 -5.95
C ASP A 106 4.89 -10.42 -7.28
N GLU A 107 3.77 -10.56 -7.99
CA GLU A 107 3.51 -9.83 -9.23
C GLU A 107 3.20 -8.35 -8.96
N TYR A 108 4.07 -7.44 -9.42
CA TYR A 108 3.93 -5.99 -9.23
C TYR A 108 2.62 -5.42 -9.81
N ALA A 109 2.10 -5.98 -10.90
CA ALA A 109 0.80 -5.57 -11.43
C ALA A 109 -0.31 -5.82 -10.41
N THR A 110 -0.35 -7.02 -9.85
CA THR A 110 -1.36 -7.47 -8.88
C THR A 110 -1.22 -6.76 -7.54
N LEU A 111 0.01 -6.61 -7.05
CA LEU A 111 0.33 -5.85 -5.84
C LEU A 111 -0.19 -4.41 -5.90
N HIS A 112 -0.20 -3.77 -7.07
CA HIS A 112 -0.68 -2.41 -7.22
C HIS A 112 -2.19 -2.30 -6.92
N PHE A 113 -3.00 -3.21 -7.44
CA PHE A 113 -4.44 -3.23 -7.15
C PHE A 113 -4.74 -3.66 -5.71
N ILE A 114 -3.97 -4.62 -5.16
CA ILE A 114 -4.08 -5.02 -3.75
C ILE A 114 -3.77 -3.85 -2.82
N ALA A 115 -2.63 -3.20 -3.00
CA ALA A 115 -2.20 -2.07 -2.18
C ALA A 115 -3.17 -0.88 -2.31
N SER A 116 -3.64 -0.61 -3.54
CA SER A 116 -4.64 0.43 -3.78
C SER A 116 -5.95 0.16 -3.03
N PHE A 117 -6.48 -1.07 -3.11
CA PHE A 117 -7.69 -1.45 -2.40
C PHE A 117 -7.54 -1.26 -0.88
N LEU A 118 -6.46 -1.79 -0.29
CA LEU A 118 -6.21 -1.72 1.15
C LEU A 118 -6.02 -0.27 1.64
N LEU A 119 -5.36 0.56 0.85
CA LEU A 119 -5.17 1.98 1.18
C LEU A 119 -6.50 2.73 1.17
N PHE A 120 -7.34 2.53 0.15
CA PHE A 120 -8.63 3.22 0.07
C PHE A 120 -9.64 2.70 1.11
N ASP A 121 -9.73 1.39 1.31
CA ASP A 121 -10.58 0.81 2.36
C ASP A 121 -10.14 1.26 3.75
N GLY A 122 -8.83 1.28 4.03
CA GLY A 122 -8.29 1.69 5.32
C GLY A 122 -8.45 3.16 5.64
N ARG A 123 -8.47 4.03 4.63
CA ARG A 123 -8.80 5.46 4.79
C ARG A 123 -10.26 5.71 5.18
N GLU A 124 -11.17 4.84 4.73
CA GLU A 124 -12.59 4.92 5.06
C GLU A 124 -12.94 4.14 6.34
N ASP A 125 -12.23 3.05 6.63
CA ASP A 125 -12.46 2.17 7.77
C ASP A 125 -11.14 1.61 8.32
N GLU A 126 -10.75 2.15 9.48
CA GLU A 126 -9.52 1.82 10.21
C GLU A 126 -9.38 0.32 10.54
N ALA A 127 -10.49 -0.43 10.58
CA ALA A 127 -10.47 -1.88 10.82
C ALA A 127 -9.65 -2.64 9.75
N THR A 128 -9.46 -2.05 8.57
CA THR A 128 -8.56 -2.58 7.54
C THR A 128 -7.12 -2.57 8.04
N PHE A 129 -6.65 -1.44 8.56
CA PHE A 129 -5.28 -1.32 9.08
C PHE A 129 -5.08 -2.16 10.34
N GLU A 130 -6.09 -2.25 11.22
CA GLU A 130 -6.05 -3.15 12.38
C GLU A 130 -5.80 -4.60 11.94
N LYS A 131 -6.57 -5.10 10.97
CA LYS A 131 -6.40 -6.46 10.43
C LYS A 131 -5.05 -6.63 9.72
N MET A 132 -4.60 -5.64 8.96
CA MET A 132 -3.27 -5.69 8.33
C MET A 132 -2.17 -5.84 9.38
N ASN A 133 -2.26 -5.12 10.50
CA ASN A 133 -1.31 -5.24 11.59
C ASN A 133 -1.39 -6.61 12.27
N LEU A 134 -2.59 -7.12 12.54
CA LEU A 134 -2.80 -8.44 13.15
C LEU A 134 -2.26 -9.60 12.30
N GLU A 135 -2.39 -9.52 10.98
CA GLU A 135 -1.94 -10.56 10.04
C GLU A 135 -0.47 -10.39 9.60
N GLY A 136 0.24 -9.38 10.13
CA GLY A 136 1.68 -9.21 9.88
C GLY A 136 2.01 -8.60 8.52
N CYS A 137 1.22 -7.64 8.03
CA CYS A 137 1.51 -6.92 6.79
C CYS A 137 2.74 -6.01 6.87
N PHE A 138 3.15 -5.56 8.06
CA PHE A 138 4.28 -4.63 8.18
C PHE A 138 5.61 -5.18 7.65
N PRO A 139 6.07 -6.38 8.06
CA PRO A 139 7.22 -7.04 7.46
C PRO A 139 7.15 -7.13 5.93
N ARG A 140 5.98 -7.50 5.40
CA ARG A 140 5.78 -7.64 3.95
C ARG A 140 5.87 -6.30 3.23
N LEU A 141 5.22 -5.26 3.75
CA LEU A 141 5.31 -3.91 3.18
C LEU A 141 6.76 -3.39 3.20
N LEU A 142 7.49 -3.63 4.29
CA LEU A 142 8.90 -3.28 4.40
C LEU A 142 9.74 -3.98 3.33
N GLU A 143 9.54 -5.27 3.13
CA GLU A 143 10.20 -6.05 2.08
C GLU A 143 9.89 -5.49 0.68
N LEU A 144 8.60 -5.26 0.37
CA LEU A 144 8.17 -4.77 -0.93
C LEU A 144 8.73 -3.36 -1.23
N VAL A 145 8.77 -2.46 -0.23
CA VAL A 145 9.39 -1.14 -0.39
C VAL A 145 10.90 -1.27 -0.61
N LYS A 146 11.58 -2.19 0.08
CA LYS A 146 13.03 -2.45 -0.10
C LYS A 146 13.39 -2.96 -1.49
N GLN A 147 12.51 -3.68 -2.16
CA GLN A 147 12.74 -4.14 -3.54
C GLN A 147 12.86 -2.94 -4.53
N GLY A 148 12.33 -1.78 -4.14
CA GLY A 148 12.57 -0.49 -4.76
C GLY A 148 11.75 -0.23 -6.03
N LYS A 149 12.06 0.87 -6.72
CA LYS A 149 11.32 1.37 -7.90
C LYS A 149 11.58 0.61 -9.21
N LYS A 150 12.25 -0.55 -9.18
CA LYS A 150 12.88 -1.15 -10.37
C LYS A 150 11.92 -1.41 -11.54
N ASP A 151 10.65 -1.69 -11.26
CA ASP A 151 9.66 -2.04 -12.28
C ASP A 151 8.44 -1.11 -12.32
N ASP A 152 7.99 -0.57 -11.18
CA ASP A 152 6.84 0.34 -11.13
C ASP A 152 6.98 1.38 -10.00
N ALA A 153 7.36 2.60 -10.36
CA ALA A 153 7.51 3.69 -9.41
C ALA A 153 6.16 3.99 -8.70
N ARG A 154 5.04 3.98 -9.44
CA ARG A 154 3.71 4.29 -8.88
C ARG A 154 3.30 3.27 -7.80
N LEU A 155 3.61 2.00 -8.02
CA LEU A 155 3.44 0.97 -6.98
C LEU A 155 4.30 1.29 -5.75
N HIS A 156 5.59 1.60 -5.94
CA HIS A 156 6.48 1.92 -4.82
C HIS A 156 5.94 3.10 -3.99
N ARG A 157 5.40 4.14 -4.63
CA ARG A 157 4.71 5.24 -3.95
C ARG A 157 3.49 4.76 -3.17
N MET A 158 2.63 3.94 -3.79
CA MET A 158 1.45 3.35 -3.13
C MET A 158 1.84 2.53 -1.90
N LEU A 159 2.92 1.75 -1.99
CA LEU A 159 3.44 0.95 -0.87
C LEU A 159 3.98 1.82 0.27
N LEU A 160 4.68 2.92 -0.04
CA LEU A 160 5.12 3.91 0.96
C LEU A 160 3.91 4.55 1.67
N GLU A 161 2.87 4.95 0.91
CA GLU A 161 1.66 5.51 1.49
C GLU A 161 0.94 4.50 2.39
N LEU A 162 0.81 3.24 1.96
CA LEU A 162 0.17 2.18 2.73
C LEU A 162 0.97 1.84 3.99
N LEU A 163 2.31 1.78 3.90
CA LEU A 163 3.20 1.59 5.03
C LEU A 163 3.05 2.73 6.04
N TYR A 164 2.99 3.98 5.57
CA TYR A 164 2.77 5.15 6.41
C TYR A 164 1.43 5.11 7.12
N GLU A 165 0.30 4.97 6.40
CA GLU A 165 -1.03 5.01 7.00
C GLU A 165 -1.21 3.88 8.01
N MET A 166 -0.80 2.65 7.67
CA MET A 166 -0.88 1.53 8.60
C MET A 166 -0.03 1.77 9.85
N SER A 167 1.22 2.24 9.69
CA SER A 167 2.12 2.51 10.83
C SER A 167 1.72 3.75 11.62
N ARG A 168 0.90 4.63 11.07
CA ARG A 168 0.37 5.80 11.76
C ARG A 168 -0.83 5.41 12.63
N MET A 169 -1.71 4.57 12.09
CA MET A 169 -2.95 4.16 12.75
C MET A 169 -2.73 3.03 13.75
N GLN A 170 -1.76 2.15 13.50
CA GLN A 170 -1.50 0.98 14.31
C GLN A 170 -0.16 1.07 15.05
N ARG A 171 -0.14 0.48 16.24
CA ARG A 171 1.09 0.37 17.03
C ARG A 171 1.87 -0.86 16.58
N LEU A 172 3.09 -0.62 16.13
CA LEU A 172 4.00 -1.69 15.74
C LEU A 172 4.60 -2.37 16.98
N SER A 173 4.82 -3.68 16.89
CA SER A 173 5.53 -4.42 17.92
C SER A 173 7.03 -4.11 17.91
N ALA A 174 7.71 -4.39 19.02
CA ALA A 174 9.16 -4.27 19.10
C ALA A 174 9.88 -5.22 18.12
N GLU A 175 9.28 -6.37 17.82
CA GLU A 175 9.82 -7.33 16.85
C GLU A 175 9.76 -6.76 15.43
N GLU A 176 8.62 -6.22 15.03
CA GLU A 176 8.44 -5.57 13.72
C GLU A 176 9.36 -4.36 13.54
N LEU A 177 9.42 -3.47 14.54
CA LEU A 177 10.37 -2.34 14.53
C LEU A 177 11.84 -2.79 14.54
N GLY A 178 12.12 -4.01 15.01
CA GLY A 178 13.44 -4.63 14.94
C GLY A 178 13.86 -5.00 13.52
N GLN A 179 12.91 -5.24 12.61
CA GLN A 179 13.17 -5.58 11.20
C GLN A 179 13.56 -4.39 10.34
N VAL A 180 13.25 -3.18 10.80
CA VAL A 180 13.75 -1.94 10.19
C VAL A 180 15.22 -1.81 10.54
N ASP A 181 16.09 -2.07 9.57
CA ASP A 181 17.55 -1.97 9.68
C ASP A 181 18.07 -0.58 9.27
N ASP A 182 19.36 -0.35 9.49
CA ASP A 182 20.01 0.90 9.11
C ASP A 182 19.95 1.11 7.58
N ASP A 183 20.10 0.03 6.81
CA ASP A 183 20.11 0.07 5.34
C ASP A 183 18.77 0.55 4.78
N PHE A 184 17.64 0.15 5.37
CA PHE A 184 16.34 0.70 4.98
C PHE A 184 16.24 2.20 5.18
N VAL A 185 16.66 2.67 6.36
CA VAL A 185 16.56 4.09 6.71
C VAL A 185 17.49 4.92 5.82
N ILE A 186 18.70 4.42 5.55
CA ILE A 186 19.64 5.02 4.60
C ILE A 186 19.02 5.07 3.21
N TYR A 187 18.43 3.97 2.73
CA TYR A 187 17.75 3.92 1.44
C TYR A 187 16.66 5.00 1.30
N LEU A 188 15.82 5.18 2.33
CA LEU A 188 14.80 6.24 2.31
C LEU A 188 15.41 7.64 2.24
N PHE A 189 16.46 7.91 3.03
CA PHE A 189 17.14 9.19 2.97
C PHE A 189 17.83 9.43 1.61
N GLU A 190 18.50 8.43 1.06
CA GLU A 190 19.15 8.52 -0.25
C GLU A 190 18.13 8.83 -1.36
N MET A 191 16.93 8.23 -1.33
CA MET A 191 15.87 8.56 -2.29
C MET A 191 15.42 10.03 -2.22
N ILE A 192 15.44 10.66 -1.03
CA ILE A 192 15.10 12.08 -0.89
C ILE A 192 16.22 12.94 -1.49
N GLU A 193 17.48 12.58 -1.22
CA GLU A 193 18.62 13.34 -1.76
C GLU A 193 18.78 13.18 -3.27
N GLU A 194 18.43 12.03 -3.85
CA GLU A 194 18.43 11.83 -5.31
C GLU A 194 17.44 12.73 -6.05
N LEU A 195 16.42 13.24 -5.35
CA LEU A 195 15.36 14.06 -5.90
C LEU A 195 15.53 15.55 -5.54
N SER A 196 16.72 15.97 -5.09
CA SER A 196 16.99 17.33 -4.60
C SER A 196 16.68 18.45 -5.59
N ASP A 197 16.69 18.17 -6.89
CA ASP A 197 16.49 19.16 -7.94
C ASP A 197 15.00 19.45 -8.24
N ASP A 198 14.07 18.67 -7.69
CA ASP A 198 12.62 18.84 -7.88
C ASP A 198 11.87 18.82 -6.54
N VAL A 199 11.62 20.00 -5.99
CA VAL A 199 10.90 20.19 -4.71
C VAL A 199 9.42 19.79 -4.82
N ASP A 200 8.87 19.75 -6.03
CA ASP A 200 7.50 19.33 -6.29
C ASP A 200 7.41 17.83 -6.65
N ASP A 201 8.52 17.08 -6.54
CA ASP A 201 8.53 15.65 -6.85
C ASP A 201 7.58 14.87 -5.91
N PRO A 202 6.65 14.08 -6.47
CA PRO A 202 5.62 13.37 -5.70
C PRO A 202 6.15 12.32 -4.73
N TYR A 203 7.43 11.91 -4.80
CA TYR A 203 8.04 10.93 -3.89
C TYR A 203 8.57 11.51 -2.60
N HIS A 204 9.00 12.79 -2.57
CA HIS A 204 9.59 13.37 -1.36
C HIS A 204 8.69 13.18 -0.15
N TYR A 205 7.42 13.50 -0.35
CA TYR A 205 6.48 13.61 0.75
C TYR A 205 6.06 12.25 1.34
N PRO A 206 5.72 11.21 0.55
CA PRO A 206 5.54 9.85 1.07
C PRO A 206 6.76 9.31 1.82
N ILE A 207 7.98 9.53 1.31
CA ILE A 207 9.20 9.01 1.96
C ILE A 207 9.44 9.70 3.31
N ILE A 208 9.30 11.03 3.36
CA ILE A 208 9.43 11.80 4.60
C ILE A 208 8.38 11.35 5.62
N ARG A 209 7.14 11.13 5.20
CA ARG A 209 6.06 10.62 6.07
C ARG A 209 6.42 9.27 6.69
N VAL A 210 7.00 8.35 5.93
CA VAL A 210 7.48 7.06 6.45
C VAL A 210 8.59 7.26 7.49
N LEU A 211 9.59 8.10 7.22
CA LEU A 211 10.66 8.38 8.19
C LEU A 211 10.10 8.98 9.50
N LEU A 212 9.13 9.89 9.39
CA LEU A 212 8.49 10.56 10.52
C LEU A 212 7.67 9.60 11.38
N VAL A 213 6.86 8.74 10.76
CA VAL A 213 6.05 7.77 11.51
C VAL A 213 6.93 6.70 12.17
N LEU A 214 8.01 6.26 11.53
CA LEU A 214 8.95 5.32 12.15
C LEU A 214 9.66 5.96 13.36
N ASN A 215 10.08 7.22 13.25
CA ASN A 215 10.61 7.99 14.38
C ASN A 215 9.63 7.97 15.57
N GLU A 216 8.36 8.26 15.32
CA GLU A 216 7.32 8.21 16.35
C GLU A 216 7.17 6.80 16.94
N GLN A 217 7.10 5.75 16.13
CA GLN A 217 6.93 4.37 16.59
C GLN A 217 8.08 3.92 17.51
N TRP A 218 9.33 4.32 17.23
CA TRP A 218 10.45 4.07 18.16
C TRP A 218 10.33 4.87 19.45
N MET A 219 9.89 6.14 19.40
CA MET A 219 9.66 6.95 20.61
C MET A 219 8.58 6.34 21.51
N VAL A 220 7.43 5.96 20.92
CA VAL A 220 6.30 5.35 21.64
C VAL A 220 6.70 4.02 22.26
N THR A 221 7.44 3.19 21.53
CA THR A 221 7.94 1.91 22.02
C THR A 221 8.91 2.10 23.19
N SER A 222 9.83 3.07 23.07
CA SER A 222 10.78 3.39 24.13
C SER A 222 10.11 3.91 25.40
N ALA A 223 9.08 4.76 25.25
CA ALA A 223 8.32 5.31 26.37
C ALA A 223 7.44 4.26 27.08
N SER A 224 7.08 3.19 26.40
CA SER A 224 6.25 2.11 26.96
C SER A 224 7.04 0.99 27.62
N SER A 225 8.36 0.94 27.42
CA SER A 225 9.20 -0.06 28.08
C SER A 225 9.20 0.18 29.60
N PRO A 226 8.92 -0.86 30.43
CA PRO A 226 9.02 -0.74 31.87
C PRO A 226 10.41 -0.27 32.28
N ILE A 227 10.47 0.64 33.26
CA ILE A 227 11.71 1.22 33.80
C ILE A 227 12.69 0.12 34.26
N ASP A 228 12.17 -1.06 34.65
CA ASP A 228 12.94 -2.23 35.11
C ASP A 228 13.19 -3.30 34.02
N SER A 229 12.89 -3.00 32.76
CA SER A 229 13.17 -3.95 31.67
C SER A 229 14.69 -4.12 31.47
N LYS A 230 15.17 -5.37 31.52
CA LYS A 230 16.59 -5.70 31.32
C LYS A 230 17.05 -5.53 29.86
N THR A 231 16.10 -5.38 28.94
CA THR A 231 16.36 -5.19 27.51
C THR A 231 16.49 -3.70 27.22
N PRO A 232 17.62 -3.24 26.64
CA PRO A 232 17.74 -1.84 26.25
C PRO A 232 16.63 -1.47 25.25
N PRO A 233 16.12 -0.23 25.28
CA PRO A 233 15.13 0.22 24.31
C PRO A 233 15.70 0.10 22.90
N LEU A 234 14.82 -0.16 21.93
CA LEU A 234 15.19 -0.21 20.52
C LEU A 234 15.80 1.13 20.11
N THR A 235 16.91 1.06 19.38
CA THR A 235 17.54 2.26 18.84
C THR A 235 16.65 2.88 17.77
N ASN A 236 16.28 4.14 17.96
CA ASN A 236 15.66 4.95 16.92
C ASN A 236 16.67 5.16 15.78
N ARG A 237 16.46 4.45 14.67
CA ARG A 237 17.43 4.43 13.57
C ARG A 237 17.42 5.70 12.74
N VAL A 238 16.27 6.36 12.62
CA VAL A 238 16.17 7.68 11.97
C VAL A 238 17.10 8.67 12.67
N ILE A 239 17.00 8.79 14.00
CA ILE A 239 17.88 9.68 14.77
C ILE A 239 19.34 9.23 14.76
N LYS A 240 19.59 7.92 14.86
CA LYS A 240 20.95 7.35 14.78
C LYS A 240 21.64 7.74 13.47
N ILE A 241 20.99 7.54 12.33
CA ILE A 241 21.55 7.83 11.00
C ILE A 241 21.76 9.34 10.82
N LEU A 242 20.79 10.17 11.20
CA LEU A 242 20.94 11.62 11.16
C LEU A 242 22.09 12.12 12.06
N SER A 243 22.29 11.51 13.22
CA SER A 243 23.38 11.88 14.14
C SER A 243 24.76 11.51 13.59
N LEU A 244 24.87 10.42 12.84
CA LEU A 244 26.13 9.93 12.27
C LEU A 244 26.47 10.57 10.92
N GLN A 245 25.47 10.86 10.11
CA GLN A 245 25.63 11.22 8.69
C GLN A 245 24.76 12.41 8.26
N GLY A 246 24.23 13.22 9.19
CA GLY A 246 23.26 14.28 8.88
C GLY A 246 23.72 15.29 7.82
N SER A 247 25.02 15.56 7.69
CA SER A 247 25.55 16.43 6.63
C SER A 247 25.37 15.88 5.22
N ARG A 248 25.05 14.59 5.07
CA ARG A 248 24.74 13.94 3.80
C ARG A 248 23.27 14.09 3.40
N TYR A 249 22.39 14.44 4.34
CA TYR A 249 20.94 14.46 4.16
C TYR A 249 20.38 15.89 4.30
N MET A 250 20.96 16.83 3.54
CA MET A 250 20.60 18.25 3.62
C MET A 250 19.22 18.52 3.00
N THR A 251 18.90 17.87 1.89
CA THR A 251 17.60 18.00 1.20
C THR A 251 16.47 17.56 2.13
N PHE A 252 16.66 16.47 2.87
CA PHE A 252 15.71 16.06 3.91
C PHE A 252 15.49 17.17 4.95
N GLY A 253 16.56 17.74 5.49
CA GLY A 253 16.49 18.82 6.47
C GLY A 253 15.75 20.05 5.95
N GLU A 254 16.03 20.47 4.71
CA GLU A 254 15.34 21.58 4.05
C GLU A 254 13.85 21.29 3.87
N ASN A 255 13.51 20.09 3.40
CA ASN A 255 12.12 19.67 3.25
C ASN A 255 11.37 19.63 4.58
N ILE A 256 12.00 19.19 5.68
CA ILE A 256 11.38 19.22 7.02
C ILE A 256 10.98 20.65 7.42
N ILE A 257 11.85 21.63 7.18
CA ILE A 257 11.55 23.04 7.47
C ILE A 257 10.45 23.57 6.55
N LEU A 258 10.49 23.25 5.25
CA LEU A 258 9.47 23.67 4.29
C LEU A 258 8.10 23.07 4.64
N LEU A 259 8.04 21.78 4.95
CA LEU A 259 6.83 21.08 5.34
C LEU A 259 6.28 21.64 6.65
N LEU A 260 7.10 21.87 7.67
CA LEU A 260 6.62 22.46 8.92
C LEU A 260 5.90 23.81 8.70
N ASN A 261 6.39 24.62 7.75
CA ASN A 261 5.82 25.93 7.45
C ASN A 261 4.59 25.88 6.54
N ARG A 262 4.43 24.83 5.73
CA ARG A 262 3.35 24.70 4.74
C ARG A 262 2.24 23.74 5.17
N GLU A 263 2.58 22.79 6.03
CA GLU A 263 1.67 21.74 6.44
C GLU A 263 0.51 22.31 7.23
N THR A 264 -0.70 21.85 6.94
CA THR A 264 -1.93 22.25 7.62
C THR A 264 -2.49 21.13 8.49
N GLU A 265 -2.08 19.89 8.24
CA GLU A 265 -2.47 18.74 9.05
C GLU A 265 -1.71 18.73 10.38
N THR A 266 -2.42 18.95 11.49
CA THR A 266 -1.83 18.98 12.85
C THR A 266 -1.07 17.70 13.21
N SER A 267 -1.55 16.54 12.77
CA SER A 267 -0.91 15.25 13.04
C SER A 267 0.52 15.21 12.48
N LEU A 268 0.70 15.64 11.23
CA LEU A 268 1.99 15.62 10.56
C LEU A 268 2.92 16.71 11.09
N GLN A 269 2.39 17.89 11.43
CA GLN A 269 3.15 18.90 12.16
C GLN A 269 3.71 18.35 13.48
N LEU A 270 2.90 17.59 14.24
CA LEU A 270 3.36 16.96 15.48
C LEU A 270 4.43 15.90 15.24
N LEU A 271 4.32 15.10 14.16
CA LEU A 271 5.37 14.16 13.79
C LEU A 271 6.69 14.87 13.48
N ILE A 272 6.64 15.98 12.75
CA ILE A 272 7.82 16.81 12.46
C ILE A 272 8.42 17.38 13.76
N LEU A 273 7.60 17.94 14.64
CA LEU A 273 8.05 18.49 15.91
C LEU A 273 8.69 17.42 16.81
N LYS A 274 8.17 16.18 16.80
CA LYS A 274 8.76 15.04 17.53
C LYS A 274 10.13 14.63 16.98
N LEU A 275 10.38 14.81 15.67
CA LEU A 275 11.69 14.57 15.09
C LEU A 275 12.70 15.65 15.50
N LEU A 276 12.25 16.91 15.60
CA LEU A 276 13.10 18.06 15.94
C LEU A 276 13.41 18.19 17.44
N TYR A 277 12.62 17.56 18.31
CA TYR A 277 12.80 17.55 19.76
C TYR A 277 13.90 16.59 20.21
#